data_AF-A0A659UI19-F1
#
_entry.id   AF-A0A659UI19-F1
#
_cell.length_a   1.000
_cell.length_b   1.000
_cell.length_c   1.000
_cell.angle_alpha   90.00
_cell.angle_beta   90.00
_cell.angle_gamma   90.00
#
_symmetry.space_group_name_H-M   'P 1'
#
loop_
_entity.id
_entity.type
_entity.pdbx_description
1 polymer ?
#
loop_
_entity_poly.entity_id
_entity_poly.type
_entity_poly.pdbx_seq_one_letter_code
_entity_poly.pdbx_strand_id
1 'polypeptide(L)' 'MTSQTKSGSGSGTITTKDGTQIYYKDWGTGQPIVFHHGWPLSSDDWDAQMLFFLAQGYRVIAHDRRGHA' A
#
# COMPACT_ATOMS: atom_id res chain seq x y z
N MET A 1 25.10 3.06 -6.64
CA MET A 1 23.87 2.29 -6.92
C MET A 1 23.71 1.24 -5.84
N THR A 2 23.09 1.59 -4.71
CA THR A 2 22.79 0.62 -3.64
C THR A 2 21.29 0.35 -3.69
N SER A 3 20.94 -0.84 -4.19
CA SER A 3 19.57 -1.34 -4.17
C SER A 3 19.24 -1.72 -2.73
N GLN A 4 18.39 -0.94 -2.05
CA GLN A 4 17.81 -1.32 -0.77
C GLN A 4 16.76 -2.40 -1.03
N THR A 5 17.08 -3.65 -0.70
CA THR A 5 16.09 -4.70 -0.49
C THR A 5 15.33 -4.38 0.80
N LYS A 6 14.24 -3.62 0.68
CA LYS A 6 13.37 -3.25 1.80
C LYS A 6 12.56 -4.48 2.20
N SER A 7 12.83 -5.02 3.39
CA SER A 7 11.99 -6.05 4.02
C SER A 7 10.53 -5.59 3.99
N GLY A 8 9.66 -6.38 3.37
CA GLY A 8 8.29 -6.00 3.00
C GLY A 8 7.34 -5.87 4.18
N SER A 9 7.51 -4.82 4.99
CA SER A 9 6.51 -4.33 5.94
C SER A 9 6.79 -2.86 6.23
N GLY A 10 6.21 -1.96 5.45
CA GLY A 10 6.28 -0.53 5.74
C GLY A 10 5.24 0.27 4.98
N SER A 11 4.68 1.27 5.64
CA SER A 11 3.92 2.33 4.97
C SER A 11 4.87 3.46 4.56
N GLY A 12 4.49 4.24 3.56
CA GLY A 12 5.28 5.38 3.12
C GLY A 12 4.62 6.16 2.01
N THR A 13 5.39 7.09 1.43
CA THR A 13 4.91 7.97 0.35
C THR A 13 5.80 7.81 -0.87
N ILE A 14 5.19 7.81 -2.06
CA ILE A 14 5.88 7.93 -3.34
C ILE A 14 5.53 9.29 -3.98
N THR A 15 6.54 9.99 -4.50
CA THR A 15 6.35 11.21 -5.28
C THR A 15 6.29 10.86 -6.77
N THR A 16 5.19 11.21 -7.43
CA THR A 16 5.01 11.04 -8.88
C THR A 16 5.75 12.12 -9.66
N LYS A 17 5.88 11.95 -10.97
CA LYS A 17 6.65 12.85 -11.86
C LYS A 17 6.19 14.32 -11.81
N ASP A 18 4.91 14.54 -11.54
CA ASP A 18 4.29 15.86 -11.41
C ASP A 18 4.23 16.35 -9.95
N GLY A 19 5.03 15.76 -9.06
CA GLY A 19 5.18 16.19 -7.67
C GLY A 19 4.07 15.74 -6.74
N THR A 20 3.06 15.00 -7.21
CA THR A 20 2.01 14.50 -6.31
C THR A 20 2.58 13.43 -5.38
N GLN A 21 2.28 13.56 -4.10
CA GLN A 21 2.61 12.58 -3.08
C GLN A 21 1.44 11.60 -2.91
N ILE A 22 1.73 10.30 -2.98
CA ILE A 22 0.75 9.23 -2.79
C ILE A 22 1.24 8.38 -1.61
N TYR A 23 0.43 8.29 -0.56
CA TYR A 23 0.68 7.37 0.54
C TYR A 23 0.27 5.94 0.16
N TYR A 24 0.99 4.97 0.70
CA TYR A 24 0.74 3.56 0.51
C TYR A 24 1.12 2.74 1.74
N LYS A 25 0.48 1.58 1.87
CA LYS A 25 0.80 0.48 2.77
C LYS A 25 1.30 -0.69 1.93
N ASP A 26 2.39 -1.32 2.35
CA ASP A 26 2.95 -2.50 1.69
C ASP A 26 3.48 -3.47 2.75
N TRP A 27 2.71 -4.53 2.99
CA TRP A 27 2.96 -5.50 4.06
C TRP A 27 3.02 -6.92 3.52
N GLY A 28 3.95 -7.73 4.03
CA GLY A 28 4.17 -9.10 3.59
C GLY A 28 5.08 -9.21 2.37
N THR A 29 5.36 -10.46 1.98
CA THR A 29 6.29 -10.78 0.88
C THR A 29 5.79 -11.86 -0.08
N GLY A 30 4.58 -12.39 0.12
CA GLY A 30 3.97 -13.41 -0.74
C GLY A 30 3.32 -12.87 -2.02
N GLN A 31 2.34 -13.61 -2.55
CA GLN A 31 1.59 -13.19 -3.75
C GLN A 31 0.93 -11.83 -3.50
N PRO A 32 1.14 -10.82 -4.38
CA PRO A 32 0.56 -9.50 -4.17
C PRO A 32 -0.94 -9.46 -4.41
N ILE A 33 -1.66 -8.78 -3.51
CA ILE A 33 -3.04 -8.32 -3.66
C ILE A 33 -3.03 -6.79 -3.50
N VAL A 34 -3.57 -6.09 -4.50
CA VAL A 34 -3.65 -4.62 -4.51
C VAL A 34 -5.08 -4.17 -4.25
N PHE A 35 -5.27 -3.37 -3.22
CA PHE A 35 -6.56 -2.77 -2.87
C PHE A 35 -6.65 -1.36 -3.44
N HIS A 36 -7.81 -1.06 -4.03
CA HIS A 36 -8.12 0.24 -4.62
C HIS A 36 -9.46 0.71 -4.05
N HIS A 37 -9.44 1.82 -3.33
CA HIS A 37 -10.63 2.37 -2.69
C HIS A 37 -11.44 3.25 -3.65
N GLY A 38 -12.72 3.44 -3.32
CA GLY A 38 -13.62 4.37 -4.01
C GLY A 38 -13.58 5.79 -3.41
N TRP A 39 -14.48 6.64 -3.87
CA TRP A 39 -14.78 7.90 -3.17
C TRP A 39 -15.92 7.65 -2.17
N PRO A 40 -15.90 8.21 -0.94
CA PRO A 40 -14.92 9.14 -0.35
C PRO A 40 -13.90 8.46 0.61
N LEU A 41 -13.41 7.27 0.26
CA LEU A 41 -12.60 6.42 1.16
C LEU A 41 -11.08 6.68 1.07
N SER A 42 -10.29 5.94 1.86
CA SER A 42 -8.82 5.88 1.84
C SER A 42 -8.28 4.44 1.85
N SER A 43 -6.95 4.29 1.88
CA SER A 43 -6.29 2.99 2.09
C SER A 43 -6.56 2.37 3.46
N ASP A 44 -6.94 3.16 4.48
CA ASP A 44 -7.28 2.66 5.82
C ASP A 44 -8.56 1.80 5.83
N ASP A 45 -9.50 2.08 4.93
CA ASP A 45 -10.75 1.31 4.82
C ASP A 45 -10.54 -0.16 4.44
N TRP A 46 -9.33 -0.53 4.04
CA TRP A 46 -8.96 -1.91 3.72
C TRP A 46 -8.23 -2.64 4.85
N ASP A 47 -7.96 -2.03 6.00
CA ASP A 47 -7.12 -2.63 7.04
C ASP A 47 -7.60 -4.02 7.48
N ALA A 48 -8.91 -4.21 7.65
CA ALA A 48 -9.46 -5.50 8.04
C ALA A 48 -9.18 -6.58 6.99
N GLN A 49 -9.38 -6.28 5.70
CA GLN A 49 -9.13 -7.20 4.61
C GLN A 49 -7.64 -7.43 4.40
N MET A 50 -6.83 -6.38 4.50
CA MET A 50 -5.37 -6.48 4.39
C MET A 50 -4.80 -7.38 5.49
N LEU A 51 -5.19 -7.19 6.75
CA LEU A 51 -4.74 -8.03 7.85
C LEU A 51 -5.18 -9.49 7.68
N PHE A 52 -6.40 -9.72 7.17
CA PHE A 52 -6.88 -11.07 6.87
C PHE A 52 -5.99 -11.77 5.84
N PHE A 53 -5.74 -11.16 4.68
CA PHE A 53 -4.92 -11.77 3.63
C PHE A 53 -3.43 -11.81 4.00
N LEU A 54 -2.93 -10.84 4.76
CA LEU A 54 -1.58 -10.88 5.31
C LEU A 54 -1.37 -12.12 6.20
N ALA A 55 -2.33 -12.43 7.07
CA ALA A 55 -2.29 -13.63 7.92
C ALA A 55 -2.33 -14.94 7.10
N GLN A 56 -2.84 -14.90 5.87
CA GLN A 56 -2.81 -16.02 4.92
C GLN A 56 -1.51 -16.08 4.08
N GLY A 57 -0.53 -15.20 4.36
CA GLY A 57 0.79 -15.21 3.70
C GLY A 57 0.86 -14.42 2.41
N TYR A 58 -0.15 -13.61 2.07
CA TYR A 58 -0.09 -12.70 0.92
C TYR A 58 0.74 -11.45 1.22
N ARG A 59 1.22 -10.80 0.16
CA ARG A 59 1.68 -9.40 0.23
C ARG A 59 0.48 -8.51 -0.06
N VAL A 60 0.13 -7.63 0.84
CA VAL A 60 -1.05 -6.75 0.73
C VAL A 60 -0.60 -5.31 0.52
N ILE A 61 -1.15 -4.67 -0.50
CA ILE A 61 -0.78 -3.32 -0.91
C ILE A 61 -2.05 -2.47 -1.00
N ALA A 62 -2.10 -1.35 -0.29
CA ALA A 62 -3.14 -0.34 -0.46
C ALA A 62 -2.50 1.03 -0.65
N HIS A 63 -3.13 1.90 -1.42
CA HIS A 63 -2.66 3.25 -1.67
C HIS A 63 -3.84 4.22 -1.65
N ASP A 64 -3.55 5.47 -1.33
CA ASP A 64 -4.55 6.52 -1.50
C ASP A 64 -4.54 7.00 -2.94
N ARG A 65 -5.72 7.20 -3.48
CA ARG A 65 -5.86 7.84 -4.78
C ARG A 65 -5.41 9.29 -4.67
N ARG A 66 -4.97 9.86 -5.80
CA ARG A 66 -4.65 11.28 -5.87
C ARG A 66 -5.81 12.14 -5.34
N GLY A 67 -5.49 13.06 -4.44
CA GLY A 67 -6.47 13.95 -3.81
C GLY A 67 -7.22 13.33 -2.62
N HIS A 68 -6.83 12.13 -2.19
CA HIS A 68 -7.30 11.49 -0.97
C HIS A 68 -6.19 11.44 0.08
N ALA A 69 -6.60 11.22 1.33
CA ALA A 69 -5.74 11.04 2.50
C ALA A 69 -5.37 9.58 2.70
#